data_AF-B0N1J4-F1
#
_entry.id   AF-B0N1J4-F1
#
_cell.length_a   1.000
_cell.length_b   1.000
_cell.length_c   1.000
_cell.angle_alpha   90.00
_cell.angle_beta   90.00
_cell.angle_gamma   90.00
#
_symmetry.space_group_name_H-M   'P 1'
#
loop_
_entity.id
_entity.type
_entity.pdbx_description
1 polymer ?
#
loop_
_entity_poly.entity_id
_entity_poly.type
_entity_poly.pdbx_seq_one_letter_code
_entity_poly.pdbx_strand_id
1 'polypeptide(L)'
;MDQQTLELIQEASKSRGIIVLTDPDFPGKKIRDQIQAVVPNCQHAFVAKKDARGKKKLGIAEANKEAVIEALENVVSFDVNRESITWSEFVALDIIGNKQRRLMVYEAFNLGYGNVKTLFKRLNMVGITKEQVLGRLNDGSR
;
A
#
# COMPACT_ATOMS: atom_id res chain seq x y z
N MET A 1 6.48 19.18 -4.48
CA MET A 1 5.16 19.82 -4.33
C MET A 1 5.37 21.06 -3.50
N ASP A 2 4.63 22.14 -3.78
CA ASP A 2 4.78 23.39 -3.03
C ASP A 2 4.08 23.32 -1.65
N GLN A 3 4.57 24.08 -0.67
CA GLN A 3 4.06 24.08 0.70
C GLN A 3 2.60 24.52 0.77
N GLN A 4 2.19 25.49 -0.04
CA GLN A 4 0.80 25.97 -0.08
C GLN A 4 -0.17 24.88 -0.56
N THR A 5 0.30 24.02 -1.48
CA THR A 5 -0.49 22.88 -1.95
C THR A 5 -0.67 21.83 -0.85
N LEU A 6 0.37 21.56 -0.07
CA LEU A 6 0.30 20.63 1.06
C LEU A 6 -0.66 21.13 2.15
N GLU A 7 -0.65 22.43 2.45
CA GLU A 7 -1.56 23.03 3.44
C GLU A 7 -3.02 22.97 2.97
N LEU A 8 -3.28 23.27 1.69
CA LEU A 8 -4.62 23.14 1.13
C LEU A 8 -5.15 21.71 1.20
N ILE A 9 -4.29 20.73 0.88
CA ILE A 9 -4.59 19.30 1.00
C ILE A 9 -4.88 18.96 2.48
N GLN A 10 -4.05 19.42 3.42
CA GLN A 10 -4.28 19.15 4.84
C GLN A 10 -5.62 19.74 5.33
N GLU A 11 -5.95 20.97 4.92
CA GLU A 11 -7.21 21.61 5.31
C GLU A 11 -8.43 20.90 4.71
N ALA A 12 -8.36 20.52 3.42
CA ALA A 12 -9.42 19.77 2.77
C ALA A 12 -9.65 18.40 3.44
N SER A 13 -8.59 17.74 3.93
CA SER A 13 -8.68 16.46 4.62
C SER A 13 -9.52 16.51 5.89
N LYS A 14 -9.55 17.65 6.59
CA LYS A 14 -10.29 17.81 7.85
C LYS A 14 -11.81 17.79 7.66
N SER A 15 -12.29 18.18 6.47
CA SER A 15 -13.72 18.34 6.20
C SER A 15 -14.32 17.24 5.33
N ARG A 16 -13.56 16.67 4.37
CA ARG A 16 -14.12 15.77 3.35
C ARG A 16 -13.33 14.48 3.12
N GLY A 17 -12.16 14.32 3.76
CA GLY A 17 -11.22 13.24 3.43
C GLY A 17 -10.56 13.44 2.06
N ILE A 18 -9.52 12.66 1.76
CA ILE A 18 -8.75 12.77 0.50
C ILE A 18 -8.39 11.40 0.00
N ILE A 19 -8.62 11.17 -1.30
CA ILE A 19 -8.16 9.99 -2.03
C ILE A 19 -7.01 10.40 -2.96
N VAL A 20 -5.86 9.76 -2.81
CA VAL A 20 -4.65 10.00 -3.60
C VAL A 20 -4.55 8.95 -4.71
N LEU A 21 -4.77 9.40 -5.94
CA LEU A 21 -4.63 8.61 -7.16
C LEU A 21 -3.47 9.17 -7.98
N THR A 22 -2.32 8.49 -7.96
CA THR A 22 -1.14 8.89 -8.75
C THR A 22 -0.64 7.74 -9.62
N ASP A 23 0.21 8.07 -10.59
CA ASP A 23 0.82 7.11 -11.49
C ASP A 23 1.55 5.98 -10.74
N PRO A 24 1.57 4.75 -11.30
CA PRO A 24 2.27 3.60 -10.73
C PRO A 24 3.77 3.65 -11.02
N ASP A 25 4.38 4.83 -10.86
CA ASP A 25 5.79 5.12 -11.11
C ASP A 25 6.50 5.71 -9.86
N PHE A 26 7.79 6.01 -9.98
CA PHE A 26 8.60 6.53 -8.87
C PHE A 26 8.19 7.96 -8.46
N PRO A 27 7.98 8.92 -9.40
CA PRO A 27 7.39 10.22 -9.08
C PRO A 27 6.06 10.13 -8.32
N GLY A 28 5.13 9.30 -8.78
CA GLY A 28 3.84 9.08 -8.14
C GLY A 28 3.97 8.53 -6.73
N LYS A 29 4.90 7.59 -6.50
CA LYS A 29 5.22 7.13 -5.14
C LYS A 29 5.73 8.28 -4.26
N LYS A 30 6.61 9.14 -4.76
CA LYS A 30 7.16 10.27 -3.99
C LYS A 30 6.07 11.25 -3.59
N ILE A 31 5.11 11.52 -4.48
CA ILE A 31 3.95 12.37 -4.17
C ILE A 31 3.06 11.70 -3.10
N ARG A 32 2.79 10.40 -3.22
CA ARG A 32 2.06 9.64 -2.20
C ARG A 32 2.73 9.73 -0.83
N ASP A 33 4.03 9.48 -0.76
CA ASP A 33 4.79 9.55 0.50
C ASP A 33 4.73 10.97 1.11
N GLN A 34 4.80 12.02 0.28
CA GLN A 34 4.71 13.42 0.73
C GLN A 34 3.32 13.77 1.29
N ILE A 35 2.24 13.37 0.61
CA ILE A 35 0.88 13.63 1.07
C ILE A 35 0.58 12.84 2.34
N GLN A 36 0.98 11.56 2.40
CA GLN A 36 0.72 10.72 3.56
C GLN A 36 1.47 11.19 4.81
N ALA A 37 2.63 11.86 4.65
CA ALA A 37 3.34 12.45 5.78
C ALA A 37 2.57 13.62 6.44
N VAL A 38 1.75 14.36 5.68
CA VAL A 38 0.98 15.51 6.19
C VAL A 38 -0.48 15.18 6.50
N VAL A 39 -1.05 14.19 5.80
CA VAL A 39 -2.42 13.69 5.97
C VAL A 39 -2.33 12.17 6.15
N PRO A 40 -2.11 11.69 7.38
CA PRO A 40 -1.84 10.27 7.61
C PRO A 40 -3.04 9.36 7.36
N ASN A 41 -4.25 9.92 7.45
CA ASN A 41 -5.52 9.26 7.17
C ASN A 41 -5.95 9.39 5.70
N CYS A 42 -5.06 9.81 4.79
CA CYS A 42 -5.41 9.85 3.38
C CYS A 42 -5.64 8.45 2.84
N GLN A 43 -6.64 8.37 1.99
CA GLN A 43 -7.01 7.18 1.25
C GLN A 43 -6.19 7.12 -0.04
N HIS A 44 -5.96 5.92 -0.56
CA HIS A 44 -5.17 5.72 -1.77
C HIS A 44 -5.89 4.81 -2.76
N ALA A 45 -5.93 5.26 -4.00
CA ALA A 45 -6.41 4.49 -5.13
C ALA A 45 -5.22 4.07 -6.00
N PHE A 46 -5.22 2.81 -6.42
CA PHE A 46 -4.17 2.23 -7.25
C PHE A 46 -4.77 1.63 -8.50
N VAL A 47 -4.32 2.11 -9.67
CA VAL A 47 -4.62 1.44 -10.94
C VAL A 47 -3.54 0.39 -11.18
N ALA A 48 -3.96 -0.84 -11.53
CA ALA A 48 -3.01 -1.88 -11.85
C ALA A 48 -2.19 -1.49 -13.10
N LYS A 49 -0.89 -1.82 -13.11
CA LYS A 49 0.01 -1.47 -14.23
C LYS A 49 -0.47 -1.99 -15.58
N LYS A 50 -1.19 -3.11 -15.60
CA LYS A 50 -1.78 -3.70 -16.81
C LYS A 50 -2.85 -2.80 -17.43
N ASP A 51 -3.59 -2.07 -16.58
CA ASP A 51 -4.74 -1.25 -16.98
C ASP A 51 -4.35 0.22 -17.18
N ALA A 52 -3.17 0.64 -16.71
CA ALA A 52 -2.58 1.95 -16.92
C ALA A 52 -1.49 1.99 -18.02
N ARG A 53 -1.41 0.94 -18.86
CA ARG A 53 -0.37 0.78 -19.88
C ARG A 53 -0.89 1.15 -21.27
N GLY A 54 -0.53 2.35 -21.73
CA GLY A 54 -0.67 2.75 -23.11
C GLY A 54 0.40 2.11 -24.02
N LYS A 55 0.25 2.28 -25.35
CA LYS A 55 1.18 1.72 -26.35
C LYS A 55 2.64 2.21 -26.19
N LYS A 56 2.85 3.38 -25.56
CA LYS A 56 4.19 3.98 -25.36
C LYS A 56 4.43 4.57 -23.96
N LYS A 57 3.41 4.74 -23.12
CA LYS A 57 3.51 5.40 -21.80
C LYS A 57 2.70 4.65 -20.75
N LEU A 58 3.17 4.73 -19.50
CA LEU A 58 2.51 4.18 -18.32
C LEU A 58 1.99 5.36 -17.50
N GLY A 59 0.70 5.38 -17.17
CA GLY A 59 0.11 6.45 -16.35
C GLY A 59 -1.41 6.41 -16.32
N ILE A 60 -2.00 7.15 -15.39
CA ILE A 60 -3.46 7.28 -15.20
C ILE A 60 -4.12 7.87 -16.46
N ALA A 61 -3.43 8.77 -17.16
CA ALA A 61 -3.94 9.33 -18.41
C ALA A 61 -4.17 8.27 -19.51
N GLU A 62 -3.47 7.13 -19.42
CA GLU A 62 -3.61 5.99 -20.33
C GLU A 62 -4.53 4.90 -19.74
N ALA A 63 -5.06 5.09 -18.52
CA ALA A 63 -5.94 4.13 -17.89
C ALA A 63 -7.34 4.19 -18.47
N ASN A 64 -7.94 3.02 -18.70
CA ASN A 64 -9.33 2.94 -19.10
C ASN A 64 -10.24 3.50 -18.00
N LYS A 65 -11.38 4.07 -18.38
CA LYS A 65 -12.35 4.67 -17.45
C LYS A 65 -12.78 3.67 -16.37
N GLU A 66 -13.00 2.42 -16.78
CA GLU A 66 -13.40 1.32 -15.90
C GLU A 66 -12.33 1.05 -14.84
N ALA A 67 -11.05 1.12 -15.21
CA ALA A 67 -9.94 0.91 -14.29
C ALA A 67 -9.80 2.05 -13.27
N VAL A 68 -10.15 3.28 -13.65
CA VAL A 68 -10.20 4.42 -12.71
C VAL A 68 -11.35 4.26 -11.73
N ILE A 69 -12.53 3.84 -12.20
CA ILE A 69 -13.68 3.54 -11.34
C ILE A 69 -13.33 2.43 -10.36
N GLU A 70 -12.79 1.31 -10.84
CA GLU A 70 -12.36 0.18 -10.01
C GLU A 70 -11.31 0.61 -8.96
N ALA A 71 -10.37 1.49 -9.33
CA ALA A 71 -9.39 2.01 -8.39
C ALA A 71 -10.00 2.90 -7.29
N LEU A 72 -11.06 3.65 -7.62
CA LEU A 72 -11.82 4.49 -6.68
C LEU A 72 -12.82 3.68 -5.84
N GLU A 73 -13.25 2.51 -6.30
CA GLU A 73 -14.05 1.58 -5.51
C GLU A 73 -13.17 0.78 -4.54
N ASN A 74 -11.96 0.39 -4.97
CA ASN A 74 -11.00 -0.37 -4.17
C ASN A 74 -10.00 0.53 -3.40
N VAL A 75 -10.51 1.64 -2.86
CA VAL A 75 -9.69 2.60 -2.10
C VAL A 75 -9.15 1.95 -0.85
N VAL A 76 -7.83 2.02 -0.67
CA VAL A 76 -7.13 1.52 0.51
C VAL A 76 -6.90 2.67 1.47
N SER A 77 -7.31 2.47 2.73
CA SER A 77 -7.05 3.42 3.81
C SER A 77 -5.83 2.94 4.59
N PHE A 78 -4.74 3.72 4.59
CA PHE A 78 -3.58 3.40 5.41
C PHE A 78 -3.79 4.02 6.79
N ASP A 79 -4.36 3.27 7.72
CA ASP A 79 -4.48 3.75 9.10
C ASP A 79 -3.14 3.57 9.83
N VAL A 80 -2.33 4.64 9.86
CA VAL A 80 -1.07 4.66 10.63
C VAL A 80 -1.28 4.49 12.14
N ASN A 81 -2.49 4.69 12.66
CA ASN A 81 -2.81 4.50 14.08
C ASN A 81 -3.35 3.10 14.37
N ARG A 82 -3.61 2.28 13.33
CA ARG A 82 -4.11 0.92 13.49
C ARG A 82 -3.10 -0.06 12.94
N GLU A 83 -2.24 -0.53 13.83
CA GLU A 83 -1.41 -1.68 13.55
C GLU A 83 -2.32 -2.90 13.34
N SER A 84 -2.36 -3.44 12.12
CA SER A 84 -3.02 -4.72 11.85
C SER A 84 -2.19 -5.90 12.36
N ILE A 85 -0.88 -5.68 12.54
CA ILE A 85 0.02 -6.60 13.22
C ILE A 85 1.04 -5.82 14.04
N THR A 86 1.10 -6.10 15.33
CA THR A 86 2.10 -5.49 16.23
C THR A 86 3.50 -6.05 15.97
N TRP A 87 4.54 -5.33 16.38
CA TRP A 87 5.91 -5.82 16.25
C TRP A 87 6.12 -7.15 16.98
N SER A 88 5.55 -7.31 18.17
CA SER A 88 5.61 -8.54 18.96
C SER A 88 5.00 -9.73 18.23
N GLU A 89 3.83 -9.52 17.61
CA GLU A 89 3.15 -10.55 16.80
C GLU A 89 3.94 -10.90 15.54
N PHE A 90 4.51 -9.89 14.88
CA PHE A 90 5.33 -10.08 13.70
C PHE A 90 6.62 -10.87 14.00
N VAL A 91 7.25 -10.66 15.16
CA VAL A 91 8.38 -11.48 15.63
C VAL A 91 7.93 -12.92 15.91
N ALA A 92 6.74 -13.10 16.49
CA ALA A 92 6.17 -14.42 16.77
C ALA A 92 5.82 -15.26 15.53
N LEU A 93 5.83 -14.67 14.33
CA LEU A 93 5.63 -15.39 13.06
C LEU A 93 6.85 -16.23 12.62
N ASP A 94 8.00 -16.10 13.30
CA ASP A 94 9.24 -16.82 12.98
C ASP A 94 9.76 -16.61 11.53
N ILE A 95 9.41 -15.46 10.93
CA ILE A 95 9.82 -15.09 9.56
C ILE A 95 11.05 -14.18 9.51
N ILE A 96 11.51 -13.69 10.66
CA ILE A 96 12.66 -12.78 10.74
C ILE A 96 13.96 -13.55 10.46
N GLY A 97 14.18 -14.66 11.18
CA GLY A 97 15.34 -15.54 10.99
C GLY A 97 15.20 -16.46 9.78
N ASN A 98 13.96 -16.77 9.35
CA ASN A 98 13.72 -17.72 8.27
C ASN A 98 13.45 -17.00 6.93
N LYS A 99 14.50 -16.92 6.09
CA LYS A 99 14.43 -16.28 4.76
C LYS A 99 13.36 -16.92 3.86
N GLN A 100 13.17 -18.23 3.95
CA GLN A 100 12.25 -18.96 3.08
C GLN A 100 10.79 -18.67 3.45
N ARG A 101 10.44 -18.72 4.73
CA ARG A 101 9.10 -18.32 5.20
C ARG A 101 8.81 -16.86 4.88
N ARG A 102 9.81 -15.98 5.01
CA ARG A 102 9.65 -14.57 4.62
C ARG A 102 9.31 -14.39 3.13
N LEU A 103 9.98 -15.13 2.25
CA LEU A 103 9.68 -15.10 0.82
C LEU A 103 8.27 -15.61 0.52
N MET A 104 7.83 -16.68 1.20
CA MET A 104 6.44 -17.16 1.08
C MET A 104 5.43 -16.07 1.47
N VAL A 105 5.66 -15.31 2.54
CA VAL A 105 4.76 -14.19 2.90
C VAL A 105 4.77 -13.11 1.81
N TYR A 106 5.93 -12.78 1.26
CA TYR A 106 6.02 -11.81 0.17
C TYR A 106 5.24 -12.23 -1.08
N GLU A 107 5.31 -13.51 -1.45
CA GLU A 107 4.57 -14.07 -2.58
C GLU A 107 3.07 -14.22 -2.28
N ALA A 108 2.71 -14.77 -1.12
CA ALA A 108 1.32 -15.03 -0.73
C ALA A 108 0.46 -13.76 -0.72
N PHE A 109 1.06 -12.62 -0.39
CA PHE A 109 0.39 -11.33 -0.30
C PHE A 109 0.82 -10.34 -1.39
N ASN A 110 1.60 -10.76 -2.38
CA ASN A 110 2.09 -9.92 -3.48
C ASN A 110 2.76 -8.60 -3.03
N LEU A 111 3.48 -8.63 -1.91
CA LEU A 111 4.02 -7.41 -1.26
C LEU A 111 5.33 -6.92 -1.90
N GLY A 112 5.88 -7.65 -2.88
CA GLY A 112 7.17 -7.37 -3.53
C GLY A 112 8.36 -7.53 -2.58
N TYR A 113 9.54 -7.90 -3.07
CA TYR A 113 10.68 -8.20 -2.19
C TYR A 113 11.15 -6.97 -1.37
N GLY A 114 11.70 -7.22 -0.18
CA GLY A 114 12.23 -6.19 0.72
C GLY A 114 12.86 -6.77 1.99
N ASN A 115 13.37 -5.89 2.86
CA ASN A 115 13.91 -6.30 4.16
C ASN A 115 12.79 -6.56 5.19
N VAL A 116 13.14 -7.04 6.37
CA VAL A 116 12.19 -7.38 7.44
C VAL A 116 11.33 -6.18 7.86
N LYS A 117 11.94 -4.99 8.01
CA LYS A 117 11.20 -3.76 8.37
C LYS A 117 10.25 -3.32 7.26
N THR A 118 10.65 -3.53 5.99
CA THR A 118 9.78 -3.27 4.83
C THR A 118 8.59 -4.21 4.83
N LEU A 119 8.77 -5.50 5.13
CA LEU A 119 7.67 -6.45 5.21
C LEU A 119 6.67 -6.04 6.30
N PHE A 120 7.15 -5.74 7.50
CA PHE A 120 6.31 -5.29 8.61
C PHE A 120 5.47 -4.06 8.25
N LYS A 121 6.10 -3.05 7.62
CA LYS A 121 5.38 -1.87 7.13
C LYS A 121 4.34 -2.22 6.07
N ARG A 122 4.68 -3.10 5.12
CA ARG A 122 3.79 -3.49 4.03
C ARG A 122 2.60 -4.31 4.52
N LEU A 123 2.80 -5.23 5.47
CA LEU A 123 1.70 -5.96 6.12
C LEU A 123 0.75 -4.98 6.81
N ASN A 124 1.30 -4.04 7.59
CA ASN A 124 0.50 -3.02 8.26
C ASN A 124 -0.23 -2.10 7.28
N MET A 125 0.44 -1.69 6.19
CA MET A 125 -0.18 -0.90 5.12
C MET A 125 -1.35 -1.63 4.45
N VAL A 126 -1.22 -2.94 4.19
CA VAL A 126 -2.29 -3.70 3.54
C VAL A 126 -3.36 -4.17 4.54
N GLY A 127 -3.18 -3.92 5.84
CA GLY A 127 -4.10 -4.36 6.89
C GLY A 127 -4.05 -5.86 7.16
N ILE A 128 -2.92 -6.52 6.85
CA ILE A 128 -2.76 -7.96 7.02
C ILE A 128 -2.42 -8.29 8.46
N THR A 129 -3.25 -9.13 9.06
CA THR A 129 -3.14 -9.59 10.45
C THR A 129 -2.21 -10.79 10.59
N LYS A 130 -1.78 -11.06 11.83
CA LYS A 130 -0.98 -12.23 12.18
C LYS A 130 -1.66 -13.54 11.74
N GLU A 131 -2.97 -13.66 11.97
CA GLU A 131 -3.76 -14.85 11.69
C GLU A 131 -3.78 -15.15 10.19
N GLN A 132 -3.92 -14.11 9.36
CA GLN A 132 -3.88 -14.25 7.90
C GLN A 132 -2.51 -14.75 7.43
N VAL A 133 -1.41 -14.22 8.01
CA VAL A 133 -0.07 -14.68 7.67
C VAL A 133 0.15 -16.14 8.09
N LEU A 134 -0.27 -16.51 9.30
CA LEU A 134 -0.18 -17.89 9.78
C LEU A 134 -0.98 -18.87 8.92
N GLY A 135 -2.20 -18.49 8.51
CA GLY A 135 -3.01 -19.31 7.60
C GLY A 135 -2.25 -19.64 6.31
N ARG A 136 -1.67 -18.62 5.67
CA ARG A 136 -0.89 -18.82 4.43
C ARG A 136 0.40 -19.61 4.61
N LEU A 137 1.08 -19.44 5.74
CA LEU A 137 2.29 -20.21 6.05
C LEU A 137 1.98 -21.69 6.30
N ASN A 138 0.82 -22.00 6.88
CA ASN A 138 0.38 -23.36 7.15
C ASN A 138 -0.14 -24.06 5.88
N ASP A 139 -0.83 -23.33 4.99
CA ASP A 139 -1.32 -23.88 3.71
C ASP A 139 -0.18 -24.26 2.75
N GLY A 140 0.94 -23.51 2.75
CA GLY A 140 2.13 -23.83 1.95
C GLY A 140 3.01 -24.96 2.51
N SER A 141 2.61 -25.57 3.64
CA SER A 141 3.32 -26.71 4.27
C SER A 141 2.70 -28.07 3.92
N ARG A 142 1.70 -28.10 3.02
CA ARG A 142 1.06 -29.30 2.49
C ARG A 142 1.56 -29.64 1.09
#